data_AF-A0A924UJN1-F1
#
_entry.id   AF-A0A924UJN1-F1
#
_cell.length_a   1.000
_cell.length_b   1.000
_cell.length_c   1.000
_cell.angle_alpha   90.00
_cell.angle_beta   90.00
_cell.angle_gamma   90.00
#
_symmetry.space_group_name_H-M   'P 1'
#
loop_
_entity.id
_entity.type
_entity.pdbx_description
1 polymer ?
#
loop_
_entity_poly.entity_id
_entity_poly.type
_entity_poly.pdbx_seq_one_letter_code
_entity_poly.pdbx_strand_id
1 'polypeptide(L)'
;MKNMILAASVMMSLTGSFAFASRDSRSMKENYATCAHANSSWYQRFGQYVVAFELGEAAAICHARGEDYKSTGCRVNGETLQAGFYCQEWAGGGN
;
A
#
# COMPACT_ATOMS: atom_id res chain seq x y z
N MET A 1 -60.40 -19.06 -18.25
CA MET A 1 -59.16 -18.46 -18.80
C MET A 1 -58.21 -18.25 -17.64
N LYS A 2 -57.03 -18.90 -17.70
CA LYS A 2 -55.98 -18.94 -16.68
C LYS A 2 -55.18 -17.63 -16.72
N ASN A 3 -55.09 -16.91 -15.60
CA ASN A 3 -54.08 -15.86 -15.46
C ASN A 3 -53.18 -16.19 -14.26
N MET A 4 -52.03 -16.78 -14.62
CA MET A 4 -50.89 -17.06 -13.77
C MET A 4 -50.36 -15.77 -13.13
N ILE A 5 -50.24 -15.76 -11.81
CA ILE A 5 -49.44 -14.76 -11.11
C ILE A 5 -48.00 -15.27 -11.09
N LEU A 6 -47.15 -14.62 -11.89
CA LEU A 6 -45.71 -14.84 -11.91
C LEU A 6 -45.11 -14.44 -10.55
N ALA A 7 -44.44 -15.38 -9.90
CA ALA A 7 -43.59 -15.10 -8.75
C ALA A 7 -42.30 -14.41 -9.24
N ALA A 8 -42.14 -13.13 -8.89
CA ALA A 8 -40.91 -12.39 -9.13
C ALA A 8 -39.85 -12.81 -8.10
N SER A 9 -38.93 -13.68 -8.52
CA SER A 9 -37.74 -14.02 -7.73
C SER A 9 -36.81 -12.82 -7.68
N VAL A 10 -36.79 -12.13 -6.54
CA VAL A 10 -35.80 -11.10 -6.22
C VAL A 10 -34.45 -11.78 -6.07
N MET A 11 -33.64 -11.79 -7.14
CA MET A 11 -32.21 -12.08 -7.04
C MET A 11 -31.53 -10.88 -6.40
N MET A 12 -31.41 -10.91 -5.07
CA MET A 12 -30.42 -10.12 -4.36
C MET A 12 -29.03 -10.65 -4.76
N SER A 13 -28.48 -10.10 -5.83
CA SER A 13 -27.05 -10.24 -6.10
C SER A 13 -26.32 -9.47 -5.01
N LEU A 14 -25.80 -10.17 -4.01
CA LEU A 14 -24.78 -9.64 -3.12
C LEU A 14 -23.60 -9.26 -4.02
N THR A 15 -23.47 -7.97 -4.33
CA THR A 15 -22.21 -7.41 -4.80
C THR A 15 -21.24 -7.51 -3.62
N GLY A 16 -20.54 -8.65 -3.57
CA GLY A 16 -19.41 -8.87 -2.67
C GLY A 16 -18.46 -7.70 -2.85
N SER A 17 -18.45 -6.81 -1.87
CA SER A 17 -17.46 -5.75 -1.80
C SER A 17 -16.14 -6.44 -1.55
N PHE A 18 -15.35 -6.64 -2.61
CA PHE A 18 -13.94 -6.95 -2.47
C PHE A 18 -13.33 -5.71 -1.81
N ALA A 19 -13.35 -5.66 -0.49
CA ALA A 19 -12.52 -4.76 0.28
C ALA A 19 -11.09 -5.24 0.03
N PHE A 20 -10.50 -4.79 -1.07
CA PHE A 20 -9.06 -4.70 -1.15
C PHE A 20 -8.67 -3.88 0.06
N ALA A 21 -8.12 -4.54 1.08
CA ALA A 21 -7.40 -3.88 2.14
C ALA A 21 -6.18 -3.24 1.47
N SER A 22 -6.39 -2.11 0.79
CA SER A 22 -5.33 -1.15 0.51
C SER A 22 -4.69 -0.95 1.87
N ARG A 23 -3.41 -1.33 2.01
CA ARG A 23 -2.65 -0.95 3.20
C ARG A 23 -2.82 0.56 3.32
N ASP A 24 -3.55 0.95 4.35
CA ASP A 24 -4.07 2.30 4.51
C ASP A 24 -2.89 3.29 4.48
N SER A 25 -2.93 4.24 3.56
CA SER A 25 -1.82 5.18 3.37
C SER A 25 -1.59 6.05 4.60
N ARG A 26 -2.63 6.24 5.43
CA ARG A 26 -2.50 6.84 6.76
C ARG A 26 -1.67 5.95 7.70
N SER A 27 -1.96 4.66 7.79
CA SER A 27 -1.15 3.69 8.55
C SER A 27 0.32 3.69 8.12
N MET A 28 0.60 3.77 6.81
CA MET A 28 2.00 3.83 6.31
C MET A 28 2.71 5.15 6.68
N LYS A 29 1.99 6.27 6.73
CA LYS A 29 2.52 7.57 7.20
C LYS A 29 2.85 7.55 8.69
N GLU A 30 1.96 6.97 9.50
CA GLU A 30 2.17 6.83 10.95
C GLU A 30 3.35 5.88 11.25
N ASN A 31 3.43 4.77 10.51
CA ASN A 31 4.57 3.86 10.57
C ASN A 31 5.87 4.53 10.15
N TYR A 32 5.85 5.40 9.13
CA TYR A 32 7.02 6.17 8.73
C TYR A 32 7.53 7.07 9.85
N ALA A 33 6.64 7.82 10.50
CA ALA A 33 7.01 8.66 11.64
C ALA A 33 7.61 7.80 12.77
N THR A 34 6.99 6.66 13.07
CA THR A 34 7.48 5.70 14.07
C THR A 34 8.86 5.17 13.70
N CYS A 35 9.06 4.73 12.47
CA CYS A 35 10.33 4.19 11.99
C CYS A 35 11.44 5.24 11.94
N ALA A 36 11.11 6.47 11.53
CA ALA A 36 12.06 7.59 11.51
C ALA A 36 12.54 7.95 12.91
N HIS A 37 11.65 7.89 13.91
CA HIS A 37 11.98 8.16 15.29
C HIS A 37 12.71 7.00 15.99
N ALA A 38 12.22 5.77 15.80
CA ALA A 38 12.71 4.58 16.51
C ALA A 38 13.98 3.97 15.88
N ASN A 39 14.25 4.24 14.60
CA ASN A 39 15.37 3.63 13.88
C ASN A 39 16.03 4.61 12.89
N SER A 40 16.98 5.40 13.41
CA SER A 40 17.73 6.38 12.61
C SER A 40 18.54 5.75 11.47
N SER A 41 19.04 4.52 11.64
CA SER A 41 19.75 3.78 10.57
C SER A 41 18.81 3.42 9.42
N TRP A 42 17.59 2.97 9.72
CA TRP A 42 16.57 2.75 8.70
C TRP A 42 16.24 4.05 7.95
N TYR A 43 16.12 5.17 8.67
CA TYR A 43 15.84 6.45 8.04
C TYR A 43 16.93 6.85 7.04
N GLN A 44 18.21 6.74 7.44
CA GLN A 44 19.34 7.04 6.56
C GLN A 44 19.46 6.08 5.37
N ARG A 45 19.04 4.81 5.50
CA ARG A 45 19.16 3.83 4.42
C ARG A 45 17.98 3.84 3.45
N PHE A 46 16.78 4.08 3.96
CA PHE A 46 15.55 3.92 3.19
C PHE A 46 14.55 5.05 3.42
N GLY A 47 14.37 5.49 4.67
CA GLY A 47 13.33 6.47 5.01
C GLY A 47 13.48 7.80 4.28
N GLN A 48 14.70 8.29 4.09
CA GLN A 48 14.94 9.54 3.34
C GLN A 48 14.60 9.44 1.85
N TYR A 49 14.44 8.23 1.31
CA TYR A 49 14.15 7.97 -0.10
C TYR A 49 12.67 7.62 -0.35
N VAL A 50 11.82 7.66 0.68
CA VAL A 50 10.38 7.38 0.52
C VAL A 50 9.74 8.48 -0.33
N VAL A 51 9.15 8.07 -1.46
CA VAL A 51 8.49 8.96 -2.41
C VAL A 51 6.98 9.03 -2.21
N ALA A 52 6.39 7.95 -1.71
CA ALA A 52 4.95 7.85 -1.55
C ALA A 52 4.56 6.82 -0.49
N PHE A 53 3.33 6.95 0.00
CA PHE A 53 2.72 6.02 0.94
C PHE A 53 1.62 5.17 0.28
N GLU A 54 1.31 5.46 -0.98
CA GLU A 54 0.40 4.66 -1.80
C GLU A 54 1.15 3.99 -2.93
N LEU A 55 0.76 2.74 -3.22
CA LEU A 55 1.38 1.92 -4.25
C LEU A 55 1.25 2.57 -5.64
N GLY A 56 0.06 3.09 -5.97
CA GLY A 56 -0.20 3.70 -7.28
C GLY A 56 0.62 4.96 -7.50
N GLU A 57 0.75 5.80 -6.47
CA GLU A 57 1.58 7.00 -6.50
C GLU A 57 3.07 6.65 -6.61
N ALA A 58 3.54 5.67 -5.84
CA ALA A 58 4.92 5.19 -5.93
C ALA A 58 5.24 4.64 -7.32
N ALA A 59 4.35 3.83 -7.89
CA ALA A 59 4.50 3.27 -9.23
C ALA A 59 4.55 4.37 -10.29
N ALA A 60 3.67 5.37 -10.21
CA ALA A 60 3.68 6.50 -11.13
C ALA A 60 5.02 7.28 -11.07
N ILE A 61 5.52 7.56 -9.86
CA ILE A 61 6.79 8.29 -9.66
C ILE A 61 7.98 7.48 -10.18
N CYS A 62 8.09 6.20 -9.84
CA CYS A 62 9.25 5.39 -10.21
C CYS A 62 9.23 4.98 -11.70
N HIS A 63 8.07 4.60 -12.26
CA HIS A 63 7.98 4.27 -13.69
C HIS A 63 8.23 5.47 -14.60
N ALA A 64 7.83 6.68 -14.20
CA ALA A 64 8.17 7.91 -14.94
C ALA A 64 9.69 8.12 -15.08
N ARG A 65 10.48 7.42 -14.26
CA ARG A 65 11.95 7.48 -14.22
C ARG A 65 12.59 6.19 -14.77
N GLY A 66 11.78 5.22 -15.22
CA GLY A 66 12.26 3.92 -15.71
C GLY A 66 12.71 2.96 -14.59
N GLU A 67 12.31 3.22 -13.34
CA GLU A 67 12.72 2.44 -12.17
C GLU A 67 11.54 1.63 -11.59
N ASP A 68 11.85 0.49 -10.98
CA ASP A 68 10.91 -0.26 -10.14
C ASP A 68 10.76 0.40 -8.76
N TYR A 69 9.57 0.29 -8.16
CA TYR A 69 9.35 0.69 -6.78
C TYR A 69 9.59 -0.48 -5.81
N LYS A 70 10.03 -0.16 -4.59
CA LYS A 70 10.15 -1.11 -3.48
C LYS A 70 9.48 -0.57 -2.23
N SER A 71 8.91 -1.44 -1.41
CA SER A 71 8.41 -1.05 -0.09
C SER A 71 9.52 -1.09 0.95
N THR A 72 9.47 -0.17 1.91
CA THR A 72 10.37 -0.17 3.06
C THR A 72 9.59 -0.19 4.37
N GLY A 73 10.29 -0.51 5.45
CA GLY A 73 9.73 -0.67 6.79
C GLY A 73 10.81 -0.89 7.83
N CYS A 74 10.43 -0.76 9.09
CA CYS A 74 11.29 -1.07 10.23
C CYS A 74 10.62 -2.11 11.13
N ARG A 75 11.39 -2.69 12.04
CA ARG A 75 10.88 -3.57 13.10
C ARG A 75 10.84 -2.81 14.42
N VAL A 76 9.68 -2.75 15.06
CA VAL A 76 9.47 -2.09 16.35
C VAL A 76 8.73 -3.05 17.27
N ASN A 77 9.24 -3.30 18.47
CA ASN A 77 8.62 -4.19 19.46
C ASN A 77 8.26 -5.59 18.93
N GLY A 78 9.03 -6.10 17.96
CA GLY A 78 8.79 -7.41 17.35
C GLY A 78 7.84 -7.40 16.15
N GLU A 79 7.20 -6.27 15.85
CA GLU A 79 6.29 -6.10 14.70
C GLU A 79 7.00 -5.46 13.51
N THR A 80 6.67 -5.92 12.30
CA THR A 80 7.17 -5.32 11.06
C THR A 80 6.18 -4.24 10.60
N LEU A 81 6.61 -2.98 10.66
CA LEU A 81 5.84 -1.84 10.19
C LEU A 81 6.25 -1.51 8.77
N GLN A 82 5.29 -1.41 7.85
CA GLN A 82 5.56 -0.90 6.50
C GLN A 82 5.41 0.62 6.49
N ALA A 83 6.41 1.30 5.94
CA ALA A 83 6.65 2.73 6.14
C ALA A 83 6.96 3.43 4.81
N GLY A 84 6.18 3.16 3.77
CA GLY A 84 6.30 3.82 2.48
C GLY A 84 6.99 3.00 1.39
N PHE A 85 7.09 3.63 0.22
CA PHE A 85 7.72 3.10 -0.98
C PHE A 85 8.80 4.06 -1.49
N TYR A 86 9.83 3.51 -2.11
CA TYR A 86 10.97 4.24 -2.70
C TYR A 86 11.30 3.64 -4.07
N CYS A 87 11.99 4.38 -4.93
CA CYS A 87 12.47 3.85 -6.21
C CYS A 87 13.79 3.09 -6.02
N GLN A 88 13.92 1.92 -6.63
CA GLN A 88 14.96 0.93 -6.29
C GLN A 88 16.39 1.48 -6.34
N GLU A 89 16.71 2.37 -7.27
CA GLU A 89 18.08 2.88 -7.42
C GLU A 89 18.52 3.75 -6.23
N TRP A 90 17.57 4.39 -5.53
CA TRP A 90 17.89 5.39 -4.49
C TRP A 90 18.41 4.81 -3.18
N ALA A 91 18.05 3.57 -2.82
CA ALA A 91 18.55 2.94 -1.61
C ALA A 91 19.89 2.21 -1.80
N GLY A 92 20.60 2.46 -2.90
CA GLY A 92 21.82 1.74 -3.25
C GLY A 92 21.56 0.32 -3.75
N GLY A 93 20.38 0.08 -4.32
CA GLY A 93 19.95 -1.21 -4.89
C GLY A 93 20.25 -1.37 -6.38
N GLY A 94 21.31 -0.72 -6.87
CA GLY A 94 21.93 -1.06 -8.15
C GLY A 94 22.85 -2.27 -7.93
N ASN A 95 22.61 -3.36 -8.66
CA ASN A 95 23.68 -4.32 -8.94
C ASN A 95 24.69 -3.66 -9.87
#